data_AF-A0A2V7GS71-F1
#
_entry.id   AF-A0A2V7GS71-F1
#
_cell.length_a   1.000
_cell.length_b   1.000
_cell.length_c   1.000
_cell.angle_alpha   90.00
_cell.angle_beta   90.00
_cell.angle_gamma   90.00
#
_symmetry.space_group_name_H-M   'P 1'
#
loop_
_entity.id
_entity.type
_entity.pdbx_description
1 polymer ?
#
loop_
_entity_poly.entity_id
_entity_poly.type
_entity_poly.pdbx_seq_one_letter_code
_entity_poly.pdbx_strand_id
1 'polypeptide(L)'
;MKRVVLVLLSFVAFVACRDEQSPTAAKGPAISAEIRDAVNGGGNPHFFWLPPIVAAPTFTGVFNPRLSPVVEICSRNVSPCPDGQVHVRFTTTSGSGGQIVRVDLTNQLYIVNWNTDPSTEPVGSSFRIAVIVHKAVLGFADVDIVGTGQVRNANTGGDVQLVNGRTLPIKFRIEDGALCPSNSTLDCAEHIASPGTDNTIVSNNQQAGTFIPAGALSQPVTVTIVQNSTKRCIPAPFALPEFEDCYDFFTDPGPNQFNVPVTVAMCIDRESVPSTAVHQLQLFQFDVGLPVRALQNVPARFLPCNGESSVGSRGSGVKGFLARLWRAVTPRPLFASHLGVGGSAGSYSTFTWSFVPEIVTNSINPQLGAVGTPVLSAPTVLLRDTTAAHNPVAGVTVRFTVEGGGTIVRDSAVTGSDGLASVGMWTLGTALGVNRVIATAIGAIGSPDTFTAVAAAPVVGLCPAGSVGSLTTFTNFPDALAAVPPGGKIELCSGTFTADNVEITKPVTIEAAPDAATPPVIQTNADGTNGFAIDAVGSGTVAFRRLSFTGLFMISAMGTYDQVVVDGCDFTIGPNGTGVFGGS
;
A
#
# COMPACT_ATOMS: atom_id res chain seq x y z
N MET A 1 77.08 -42.58 -63.21
CA MET A 1 75.86 -42.97 -63.97
C MET A 1 74.90 -43.66 -63.00
N LYS A 2 73.61 -43.25 -62.96
CA LYS A 2 72.34 -43.99 -62.68
C LYS A 2 72.44 -45.31 -61.86
N ARG A 3 71.65 -45.66 -60.82
CA ARG A 3 70.21 -45.50 -60.43
C ARG A 3 70.06 -46.09 -58.99
N VAL A 4 69.35 -45.46 -58.05
CA VAL A 4 67.98 -45.77 -57.52
C VAL A 4 67.67 -47.24 -57.16
N VAL A 5 67.36 -47.51 -55.87
CA VAL A 5 66.29 -48.39 -55.28
C VAL A 5 66.24 -48.07 -53.76
N LEU A 6 65.23 -47.41 -53.16
CA LEU A 6 63.92 -47.87 -52.63
C LEU A 6 64.01 -48.85 -51.42
N VAL A 7 63.71 -48.37 -50.20
CA VAL A 7 63.39 -49.23 -49.03
C VAL A 7 62.20 -48.65 -48.28
N LEU A 8 61.24 -49.53 -48.00
CA LEU A 8 59.95 -49.36 -47.36
C LEU A 8 59.97 -49.96 -45.94
N LEU A 9 59.13 -49.39 -45.06
CA LEU A 9 58.39 -49.99 -43.94
C LEU A 9 59.15 -50.57 -42.73
N SER A 10 58.86 -50.04 -41.54
CA SER A 10 57.97 -50.72 -40.57
C SER A 10 57.65 -49.86 -39.33
N PHE A 11 56.39 -49.92 -38.92
CA PHE A 11 55.73 -49.28 -37.78
C PHE A 11 55.59 -50.33 -36.67
N VAL A 12 55.83 -49.99 -35.40
CA VAL A 12 55.09 -50.41 -34.17
C VAL A 12 55.74 -49.75 -32.93
N ALA A 13 54.87 -49.42 -31.97
CA ALA A 13 55.01 -48.50 -30.85
C ALA A 13 55.89 -48.94 -29.66
N PHE A 14 56.42 -47.94 -28.94
CA PHE A 14 56.60 -47.97 -27.48
C PHE A 14 56.12 -46.65 -26.86
N VAL A 15 55.40 -46.78 -25.76
CA VAL A 15 54.74 -45.76 -24.93
C VAL A 15 55.73 -45.22 -23.88
N ALA A 16 55.78 -43.90 -23.66
CA ALA A 16 55.70 -43.23 -22.33
C ALA A 16 56.07 -41.73 -22.38
N CYS A 17 55.05 -40.89 -22.08
CA CYS A 17 54.97 -39.59 -21.39
C CYS A 17 56.22 -38.66 -21.30
N ARG A 18 56.17 -37.34 -21.47
CA ARG A 18 55.11 -36.33 -21.23
C ARG A 18 55.36 -35.14 -22.17
N ASP A 19 54.33 -34.67 -22.87
CA ASP A 19 54.27 -33.28 -23.34
C ASP A 19 53.07 -32.64 -22.65
N GLU A 20 53.34 -31.80 -21.65
CA GLU A 20 52.35 -30.86 -21.15
C GLU A 20 52.13 -29.81 -22.24
N GLN A 21 51.10 -30.02 -23.05
CA GLN A 21 50.46 -28.92 -23.78
C GLN A 21 50.02 -27.91 -22.73
N SER A 22 50.72 -26.78 -22.68
CA SER A 22 50.30 -25.62 -21.90
C SER A 22 48.84 -25.33 -22.26
N PRO A 23 47.91 -25.30 -21.27
CA PRO A 23 46.55 -24.90 -21.53
C PRO A 23 46.60 -23.51 -22.13
N THR A 24 46.00 -23.37 -23.31
CA THR A 24 45.69 -22.07 -23.90
C THR A 24 45.05 -21.24 -22.80
N ALA A 25 45.65 -20.07 -22.51
CA ALA A 25 45.15 -19.16 -21.48
C ALA A 25 43.62 -19.08 -21.58
N ALA A 26 42.95 -19.33 -20.45
CA ALA A 26 41.52 -19.15 -20.36
C ALA A 26 41.20 -17.78 -20.97
N LYS A 27 40.39 -17.78 -22.02
CA LYS A 27 39.76 -16.57 -22.52
C LYS A 27 39.05 -16.00 -21.29
N GLY A 28 39.60 -14.91 -20.71
CA GLY A 28 38.95 -14.21 -19.61
C GLY A 28 37.50 -13.93 -19.98
N PRO A 29 36.60 -13.73 -19.00
CA PRO A 29 35.20 -13.44 -19.30
C PRO A 29 35.17 -12.37 -20.38
N ALA A 30 34.51 -12.67 -21.51
CA ALA A 30 34.42 -11.73 -22.61
C ALA A 30 33.62 -10.52 -22.08
N ILE A 31 34.36 -9.46 -21.73
CA ILE A 31 33.79 -8.23 -21.20
C ILE A 31 33.08 -7.54 -22.37
N SER A 32 31.79 -7.27 -22.20
CA SER A 32 30.97 -6.66 -23.24
C SER A 32 31.20 -5.15 -23.23
N ALA A 33 31.78 -4.64 -24.31
CA ALA A 33 32.11 -3.24 -24.51
C ALA A 33 30.94 -2.46 -25.09
N GLU A 34 29.97 -2.08 -24.26
CA GLU A 34 28.74 -1.45 -24.73
C GLU A 34 28.63 0.03 -24.35
N ILE A 35 28.44 0.86 -25.38
CA ILE A 35 28.03 2.26 -25.24
C ILE A 35 26.70 2.44 -25.96
N ARG A 36 25.78 3.16 -25.32
CA ARG A 36 24.48 3.54 -25.86
C ARG A 36 24.28 5.04 -25.73
N ASP A 37 24.25 5.72 -26.88
CA ASP A 37 23.88 7.11 -27.06
C ASP A 37 23.35 7.33 -28.49
N ALA A 38 23.17 8.57 -28.93
CA ALA A 38 22.67 8.91 -30.26
C ALA A 38 23.56 8.39 -31.41
N VAL A 39 24.86 8.22 -31.17
CA VAL A 39 25.85 7.85 -32.20
C VAL A 39 26.20 6.37 -32.12
N ASN A 40 26.14 5.78 -30.92
CA ASN A 40 26.61 4.45 -30.61
C ASN A 40 25.43 3.54 -30.22
N GLY A 41 25.23 2.47 -30.98
CA GLY A 41 24.30 1.40 -30.63
C GLY A 41 22.81 1.74 -30.75
N GLY A 42 22.45 2.83 -31.45
CA GLY A 42 21.06 3.18 -31.71
C GLY A 42 20.29 3.59 -30.45
N GLY A 43 20.96 4.27 -29.51
CA GLY A 43 20.36 4.78 -28.29
C GLY A 43 19.46 6.00 -28.53
N ASN A 44 19.27 6.78 -27.48
CA ASN A 44 18.45 7.97 -27.53
C ASN A 44 19.06 9.03 -28.48
N PRO A 45 18.34 9.50 -29.52
CA PRO A 45 18.87 10.43 -30.53
C PRO A 45 19.21 11.82 -29.99
N HIS A 46 18.77 12.14 -28.77
CA HIS A 46 18.98 13.42 -28.10
C HIS A 46 19.92 13.31 -26.89
N PHE A 47 20.60 12.18 -26.72
CA PHE A 47 21.60 11.97 -25.68
C PHE A 47 22.96 11.67 -26.30
N PHE A 48 24.01 12.35 -25.84
CA PHE A 48 25.36 12.18 -26.37
C PHE A 48 26.37 12.04 -25.24
N TRP A 49 27.21 11.01 -25.29
CA TRP A 49 28.44 10.99 -24.52
C TRP A 49 29.45 11.98 -25.13
N LEU A 50 30.33 12.54 -24.31
CA LEU A 50 31.36 13.48 -24.76
C LEU A 50 32.76 13.00 -24.33
N PRO A 51 33.84 13.56 -24.91
CA PRO A 51 35.20 13.25 -24.48
C PRO A 51 35.41 13.46 -22.97
N PRO A 52 36.08 12.54 -22.26
CA PRO A 52 36.97 11.49 -22.81
C PRO A 52 36.30 10.13 -23.06
N ILE A 53 34.99 9.96 -22.83
CA ILE A 53 34.30 8.66 -22.95
C ILE A 53 34.20 8.24 -24.42
N VAL A 54 33.85 9.19 -25.29
CA VAL A 54 33.77 8.99 -26.74
C VAL A 54 34.52 10.11 -27.47
N ALA A 55 34.86 9.89 -28.75
CA ALA A 55 35.28 10.97 -29.63
C ALA A 55 34.17 12.04 -29.72
N ALA A 56 34.56 13.31 -29.89
CA ALA A 56 33.63 14.43 -29.92
C ALA A 56 32.54 14.21 -31.00
N PRO A 57 31.26 14.01 -30.61
CA PRO A 57 30.20 13.78 -31.58
C PRO A 57 29.74 15.09 -32.21
N THR A 58 29.09 14.98 -33.36
CA THR A 58 28.32 16.09 -33.97
C THR A 58 26.86 15.97 -33.56
N PHE A 59 26.27 17.07 -33.08
CA PHE A 59 24.87 17.13 -32.68
C PHE A 59 24.20 18.38 -33.27
N THR A 60 22.88 18.33 -33.46
CA THR A 60 22.11 19.40 -34.14
C THR A 60 20.91 19.88 -33.33
N GLY A 61 20.57 19.21 -32.22
CA GLY A 61 19.46 19.62 -31.38
C GLY A 61 19.83 20.75 -30.41
N VAL A 62 18.78 21.25 -29.76
CA VAL A 62 18.88 22.33 -28.78
C VAL A 62 19.29 21.73 -27.44
N PHE A 63 20.32 22.28 -26.81
CA PHE A 63 20.74 21.84 -25.48
C PHE A 63 19.64 22.10 -24.45
N ASN A 64 19.31 21.11 -23.63
CA ASN A 64 18.38 21.26 -22.52
C ASN A 64 19.17 21.37 -21.19
N PRO A 65 19.38 22.59 -20.64
CA PRO A 65 20.11 22.79 -19.38
C PRO A 65 19.24 22.65 -18.12
N ARG A 66 17.94 22.36 -18.25
CA ARG A 66 16.96 22.47 -17.15
C ARG A 66 16.74 21.14 -16.41
N LEU A 67 17.22 20.03 -16.98
CA LEU A 67 17.00 18.70 -16.41
C LEU A 67 17.83 18.50 -15.15
N SER A 68 17.34 17.64 -14.25
CA SER A 68 18.09 17.21 -13.07
C SER A 68 18.59 15.76 -13.22
N PRO A 69 19.56 15.49 -14.11
CA PRO A 69 20.06 14.13 -14.33
C PRO A 69 20.79 13.58 -13.11
N VAL A 70 20.60 12.28 -12.90
CA VAL A 70 21.35 11.44 -11.97
C VAL A 70 22.34 10.63 -12.79
N VAL A 71 23.60 10.61 -12.36
CA VAL A 71 24.61 9.70 -12.90
C VAL A 71 24.78 8.57 -11.91
N GLU A 72 24.38 7.37 -12.32
CA GLU A 72 24.55 6.15 -11.52
C GLU A 72 25.67 5.30 -12.10
N ILE A 73 26.51 4.76 -11.23
CA ILE A 73 27.56 3.80 -11.58
C ILE A 73 27.16 2.48 -10.94
N CYS A 74 26.92 1.47 -11.76
CA CYS A 74 26.50 0.15 -11.31
C CYS A 74 27.71 -0.78 -11.21
N SER A 75 27.79 -1.60 -10.15
CA SER A 75 28.83 -2.62 -9.98
C SER A 75 28.72 -3.79 -10.98
N ARG A 76 27.70 -3.79 -11.83
CA ARG A 76 27.48 -4.75 -12.92
C ARG A 76 27.05 -3.98 -14.18
N ASN A 77 27.25 -4.59 -15.35
CA ASN A 77 26.88 -3.98 -16.64
C ASN A 77 25.35 -4.06 -16.91
N VAL A 78 24.55 -3.51 -15.99
CA VAL A 78 23.08 -3.46 -16.03
C VAL A 78 22.63 -2.04 -15.68
N SER A 79 21.65 -1.50 -16.42
CA SER A 79 21.08 -0.18 -16.17
C SER A 79 19.55 -0.21 -16.33
N PRO A 80 18.76 0.46 -15.47
CA PRO A 80 19.19 1.11 -14.22
C PRO A 80 19.77 0.10 -13.21
N CYS A 81 20.53 0.56 -12.22
CA CYS A 81 21.18 -0.35 -11.28
C CYS A 81 20.13 -1.12 -10.46
N PRO A 82 20.26 -2.46 -10.30
CA PRO A 82 19.43 -3.18 -9.34
C PRO A 82 19.67 -2.72 -7.90
N ASP A 83 18.67 -2.92 -7.03
CA ASP A 83 18.80 -2.61 -5.61
C ASP A 83 20.02 -3.28 -4.98
N GLY A 84 20.79 -2.51 -4.21
CA GLY A 84 22.03 -2.96 -3.59
C GLY A 84 23.23 -3.10 -4.54
N GLN A 85 23.09 -2.70 -5.82
CA GLN A 85 24.19 -2.73 -6.81
C GLN A 85 24.58 -1.34 -7.34
N VAL A 86 24.03 -0.28 -6.74
CA VAL A 86 24.51 1.09 -6.97
C VAL A 86 25.86 1.23 -6.29
N HIS A 87 26.90 1.40 -7.09
CA HIS A 87 28.27 1.61 -6.61
C HIS A 87 28.48 3.05 -6.17
N VAL A 88 28.14 3.99 -7.06
CA VAL A 88 28.20 5.43 -6.80
C VAL A 88 27.00 6.09 -7.47
N ARG A 89 26.43 7.09 -6.80
CA ARG A 89 25.34 7.91 -7.33
C ARG A 89 25.67 9.39 -7.19
N PHE A 90 25.62 10.10 -8.31
CA PHE A 90 25.77 11.55 -8.35
C PHE A 90 24.45 12.19 -8.74
N THR A 91 24.10 13.28 -8.08
CA THR A 91 22.90 14.08 -8.39
C THR A 91 23.28 15.54 -8.60
N THR A 92 22.32 16.37 -9.01
CA THR A 92 22.48 17.82 -9.12
C THR A 92 22.49 18.54 -7.75
N THR A 93 22.10 17.87 -6.67
CA THR A 93 21.91 18.50 -5.35
C THR A 93 22.72 17.88 -4.22
N SER A 94 23.27 16.67 -4.39
CA SER A 94 24.02 15.96 -3.34
C SER A 94 25.49 15.79 -3.72
N GLY A 95 26.39 16.04 -2.77
CA GLY A 95 27.83 15.87 -2.94
C GLY A 95 28.60 17.15 -2.65
N SER A 96 29.88 17.19 -3.01
CA SER A 96 30.73 18.38 -2.86
C SER A 96 31.53 18.66 -4.13
N GLY A 97 31.61 19.94 -4.53
CA GLY A 97 32.44 20.42 -5.64
C GLY A 97 32.30 19.63 -6.95
N GLY A 98 33.31 18.81 -7.25
CA GLY A 98 33.42 17.98 -8.46
C GLY A 98 32.40 16.85 -8.57
N GLN A 99 31.86 16.39 -7.44
CA GLN A 99 31.02 15.20 -7.31
C GLN A 99 29.52 15.53 -7.36
N ILE A 100 29.18 16.73 -7.81
CA ILE A 100 27.80 17.13 -8.14
C ILE A 100 27.69 17.16 -9.66
N VAL A 101 26.55 16.73 -10.19
CA VAL A 101 26.24 16.88 -11.61
C VAL A 101 26.00 18.37 -11.89
N ARG A 102 26.89 18.97 -12.67
CA ARG A 102 26.89 20.41 -12.96
C ARG A 102 26.57 20.65 -14.42
N VAL A 103 25.86 21.75 -14.68
CA VAL A 103 25.61 22.24 -16.03
C VAL A 103 26.66 23.28 -16.41
N ASP A 104 27.25 23.12 -17.59
CA ASP A 104 28.12 24.11 -18.23
C ASP A 104 27.36 24.69 -19.44
N LEU A 105 26.81 25.88 -19.26
CA LEU A 105 26.01 26.56 -20.29
C LEU A 105 26.86 27.03 -21.47
N THR A 106 28.15 27.30 -21.26
CA THR A 106 29.06 27.79 -22.30
C THR A 106 29.41 26.67 -23.27
N ASN A 107 29.78 25.51 -22.73
CA ASN A 107 30.11 24.33 -23.52
C ASN A 107 28.88 23.45 -23.82
N GLN A 108 27.70 23.85 -23.31
CA GLN A 108 26.42 23.17 -23.48
C GLN A 108 26.48 21.68 -23.15
N LEU A 109 26.94 21.37 -21.94
CA LEU A 109 27.10 20.01 -21.44
C LEU A 109 26.79 19.90 -19.94
N TYR A 110 26.58 18.66 -19.49
CA TYR A 110 26.61 18.28 -18.10
C TYR A 110 27.94 17.60 -17.77
N ILE A 111 28.44 17.80 -16.55
CA ILE A 111 29.69 17.22 -16.09
C ILE A 111 29.64 16.82 -14.61
N VAL A 112 30.14 15.63 -14.32
CA VAL A 112 30.48 15.18 -12.96
C VAL A 112 31.83 14.46 -12.95
N ASN A 113 32.56 14.57 -11.85
CA ASN A 113 33.86 13.94 -11.69
C ASN A 113 33.75 12.72 -10.79
N TRP A 114 34.06 11.54 -11.34
CA TRP A 114 34.20 10.32 -10.57
C TRP A 114 35.67 10.09 -10.21
N ASN A 115 35.96 9.96 -8.91
CA ASN A 115 37.29 9.59 -8.43
C ASN A 115 37.38 8.07 -8.35
N THR A 116 38.31 7.47 -9.09
CA THR A 116 38.51 6.02 -9.06
C THR A 116 39.68 5.67 -8.16
N ASP A 117 39.44 5.84 -6.87
CA ASP A 117 40.42 5.51 -5.83
C ASP A 117 40.74 4.01 -5.89
N PRO A 118 42.02 3.59 -5.87
CA PRO A 118 42.41 2.19 -5.93
C PRO A 118 41.85 1.31 -4.81
N SER A 119 41.47 1.92 -3.67
CA SER A 119 40.87 1.21 -2.54
C SER A 119 39.39 0.88 -2.75
N THR A 120 38.69 1.62 -3.61
CA THR A 120 37.28 1.40 -3.94
C THR A 120 37.10 0.77 -5.32
N GLU A 121 38.04 1.01 -6.24
CA GLU A 121 38.00 0.57 -7.63
C GLU A 121 39.21 -0.34 -7.97
N PRO A 122 39.18 -1.64 -7.65
CA PRO A 122 40.30 -2.52 -7.95
C PRO A 122 40.46 -2.73 -9.47
N VAL A 123 41.71 -2.85 -9.93
CA VAL A 123 42.04 -3.14 -11.33
C VAL A 123 41.38 -4.44 -11.78
N GLY A 124 40.80 -4.42 -12.98
CA GLY A 124 40.03 -5.53 -13.54
C GLY A 124 38.53 -5.49 -13.21
N SER A 125 38.06 -4.46 -12.50
CA SER A 125 36.63 -4.21 -12.30
C SER A 125 36.01 -3.55 -13.52
N SER A 126 34.76 -3.93 -13.81
CA SER A 126 33.93 -3.34 -14.85
C SER A 126 32.70 -2.68 -14.22
N PHE A 127 32.35 -1.50 -14.70
CA PHE A 127 31.21 -0.74 -14.24
C PHE A 127 30.38 -0.27 -15.42
N ARG A 128 29.08 -0.05 -15.19
CA ARG A 128 28.22 0.68 -16.12
C ARG A 128 27.87 2.03 -15.56
N ILE A 129 28.23 3.07 -16.31
CA ILE A 129 27.79 4.44 -16.05
C ILE A 129 26.48 4.65 -16.79
N ALA A 130 25.42 5.07 -16.10
CA ALA A 130 24.13 5.40 -16.70
C ALA A 130 23.72 6.83 -16.34
N VAL A 131 23.19 7.57 -17.32
CA VAL A 131 22.54 8.86 -17.08
C VAL A 131 21.03 8.65 -17.06
N ILE A 132 20.42 9.03 -15.94
CA ILE A 132 19.01 8.83 -15.66
C ILE A 132 18.36 10.18 -15.42
N VAL A 133 17.19 10.42 -16.00
CA VAL A 133 16.33 11.55 -15.66
C VAL A 133 14.99 10.99 -15.22
N HIS A 134 14.56 11.35 -14.00
CA HIS A 134 13.40 10.74 -13.32
C HIS A 134 13.51 9.21 -13.21
N LYS A 135 12.94 8.45 -14.16
CA LYS A 135 13.00 6.98 -14.26
C LYS A 135 13.61 6.50 -15.58
N ALA A 136 13.90 7.39 -16.53
CA ALA A 136 14.36 7.05 -17.86
C ALA A 136 15.88 7.00 -17.95
N VAL A 137 16.44 5.87 -18.38
CA VAL A 137 17.85 5.75 -18.75
C VAL A 137 18.04 6.37 -20.14
N LEU A 138 18.70 7.52 -20.22
CA LEU A 138 18.94 8.22 -21.48
C LEU A 138 20.08 7.61 -22.29
N GLY A 139 21.08 7.08 -21.58
CA GLY A 139 22.21 6.38 -22.19
C GLY A 139 23.12 5.77 -21.12
N PHE A 140 23.98 4.86 -21.55
CA PHE A 140 24.94 4.21 -20.68
C PHE A 140 26.27 3.94 -21.40
N ALA A 141 27.33 3.74 -20.62
CA ALA A 141 28.65 3.37 -21.11
C ALA A 141 29.32 2.40 -20.12
N ASP A 142 29.83 1.29 -20.64
CA ASP A 142 30.66 0.36 -19.88
C ASP A 142 32.11 0.87 -19.78
N VAL A 143 32.67 0.79 -18.57
CA VAL A 143 34.00 1.30 -18.23
C VAL A 143 34.78 0.27 -17.44
N ASP A 144 36.06 0.11 -17.77
CA ASP A 144 36.94 -0.87 -17.15
C ASP A 144 38.11 -0.18 -16.43
N ILE A 145 38.37 -0.62 -15.20
CA ILE A 145 39.51 -0.13 -14.42
C ILE A 145 40.77 -0.88 -14.83
N VAL A 146 41.70 -0.16 -15.46
CA VAL A 146 42.99 -0.70 -15.93
C VAL A 146 44.15 -0.19 -15.09
N GLY A 147 45.23 -0.97 -15.07
CA GLY A 147 46.48 -0.59 -14.43
C GLY A 147 47.17 0.59 -15.13
N THR A 148 48.13 1.22 -14.44
CA THR A 148 48.91 2.33 -14.99
C THR A 148 49.71 1.92 -16.23
N GLY A 149 49.58 2.67 -17.32
CA GLY A 149 50.41 2.50 -18.54
C GLY A 149 49.69 1.88 -19.75
N GLN A 150 48.45 1.40 -19.60
CA GLN A 150 47.61 0.97 -20.71
C GLN A 150 46.48 1.98 -20.91
N VAL A 151 46.73 3.03 -21.70
CA VAL A 151 45.68 3.96 -22.13
C VAL A 151 45.47 3.73 -23.62
N ARG A 152 44.37 3.10 -24.00
CA ARG A 152 43.81 3.31 -25.34
C ARG A 152 42.66 4.29 -25.21
N ASN A 153 42.97 5.53 -25.60
CA ASN A 153 41.98 6.59 -25.74
C ASN A 153 40.92 6.10 -26.74
N ALA A 154 39.65 6.14 -26.36
CA ALA A 154 38.50 5.68 -27.15
C ALA A 154 38.26 6.58 -28.39
N ASN A 155 39.15 6.46 -29.38
CA ASN A 155 38.92 6.96 -30.74
C ASN A 155 38.20 5.92 -31.62
N THR A 156 37.81 4.78 -31.05
CA THR A 156 37.19 3.66 -31.78
C THR A 156 36.14 2.98 -30.90
N GLY A 157 35.00 3.64 -30.64
CA GLY A 157 33.71 3.06 -30.24
C GLY A 157 33.69 1.79 -29.37
N GLY A 158 34.52 1.69 -28.33
CA GLY A 158 34.62 0.55 -27.40
C GLY A 158 34.93 1.00 -25.97
N ASP A 159 35.22 0.06 -25.07
CA ASP A 159 35.40 0.25 -23.62
C ASP A 159 36.19 1.51 -23.23
N VAL A 160 35.68 2.25 -22.25
CA VAL A 160 36.45 3.33 -21.64
C VAL A 160 37.41 2.72 -20.62
N GLN A 161 38.67 2.58 -21.02
CA GLN A 161 39.73 2.17 -20.11
C GLN A 161 40.12 3.32 -19.20
N LEU A 162 39.86 3.17 -17.91
CA LEU A 162 40.17 4.17 -16.91
C LEU A 162 41.39 3.77 -16.08
N VAL A 163 42.36 4.67 -16.00
CA VAL A 163 43.56 4.46 -15.20
C VAL A 163 43.21 4.56 -13.72
N ASN A 164 43.53 3.51 -12.98
CA ASN A 164 43.38 3.46 -11.53
C ASN A 164 44.03 4.68 -10.82
N GLY A 165 43.32 5.26 -9.85
CA GLY A 165 43.76 6.43 -9.06
C GLY A 165 43.63 7.78 -9.77
N ARG A 166 42.90 7.88 -10.89
CA ARG A 166 42.61 9.16 -11.57
C ARG A 166 41.15 9.56 -11.42
N THR A 167 40.86 10.80 -11.80
CA THR A 167 39.48 11.29 -11.94
C THR A 167 39.01 11.07 -13.38
N LEU A 168 37.86 10.43 -13.56
CA LEU A 168 37.12 10.41 -14.82
C LEU A 168 36.12 11.57 -14.84
N PRO A 169 36.33 12.61 -15.68
CA PRO A 169 35.28 13.58 -15.96
C PRO A 169 34.23 12.95 -16.87
N ILE A 170 33.06 12.64 -16.30
CA ILE A 170 31.91 12.11 -17.02
C ILE A 170 31.18 13.30 -17.63
N LYS A 171 31.25 13.44 -18.96
CA LYS A 171 30.62 14.53 -19.71
C LYS A 171 29.58 13.98 -20.66
N PHE A 172 28.43 14.62 -20.69
CA PHE A 172 27.33 14.25 -21.57
C PHE A 172 26.51 15.48 -21.95
N ARG A 173 25.79 15.37 -23.06
CA ARG A 173 24.84 16.39 -23.53
C ARG A 173 23.47 15.76 -23.59
N ILE A 174 22.47 16.50 -23.12
CA ILE A 174 21.05 16.16 -23.27
C ILE A 174 20.41 17.28 -24.07
N GLU A 175 19.72 16.92 -25.14
CA GLU A 175 18.98 17.84 -25.99
C GLU A 175 17.49 17.80 -25.66
N ASP A 176 16.76 18.86 -26.04
CA ASP A 176 15.29 18.87 -25.97
C ASP A 176 14.75 17.69 -26.80
N GLY A 177 13.82 16.92 -26.22
CA GLY A 177 13.26 15.70 -26.82
C GLY A 177 13.88 14.40 -26.31
N ALA A 178 14.87 14.45 -25.42
CA ALA A 178 15.48 13.24 -24.85
C ALA A 178 14.52 12.41 -23.98
N LEU A 179 13.50 13.00 -23.36
CA LEU A 179 12.54 12.27 -22.52
C LEU A 179 11.36 11.73 -23.32
N CYS A 180 11.14 12.26 -24.52
CA CYS A 180 10.17 11.76 -25.48
C CYS A 180 10.78 11.74 -26.89
N PRO A 181 11.74 10.84 -27.16
CA PRO A 181 12.44 10.84 -28.44
C PRO A 181 11.52 10.40 -29.57
N SER A 182 11.81 10.86 -30.80
CA SER A 182 10.99 10.58 -31.99
C SER A 182 10.90 9.09 -32.36
N ASN A 183 11.80 8.26 -31.83
CA ASN A 183 11.78 6.80 -31.99
C ASN A 183 11.10 6.08 -30.81
N SER A 184 10.47 6.80 -29.88
CA SER A 184 9.72 6.20 -28.78
C SER A 184 8.54 5.38 -29.30
N THR A 185 8.40 4.16 -28.78
CA THR A 185 7.20 3.33 -28.99
C THR A 185 6.08 3.64 -27.99
N LEU A 186 6.41 4.37 -26.91
CA LEU A 186 5.48 4.77 -25.86
C LEU A 186 4.83 6.09 -26.23
N ASP A 187 3.58 6.28 -25.82
CA ASP A 187 2.94 7.59 -25.87
C ASP A 187 3.60 8.54 -24.88
N CYS A 188 4.06 9.69 -25.36
CA CYS A 188 4.77 10.66 -24.53
C CYS A 188 4.65 12.09 -25.07
N ALA A 189 5.04 13.06 -24.25
CA ALA A 189 5.27 14.45 -24.63
C ALA A 189 6.38 15.05 -23.77
N GLU A 190 7.20 15.91 -24.38
CA GLU A 190 8.20 16.74 -23.69
C GLU A 190 8.08 18.17 -24.21
N HIS A 191 7.75 19.12 -23.33
CA HIS A 191 7.58 20.52 -23.70
C HIS A 191 8.03 21.46 -22.60
N ILE A 192 8.47 22.66 -22.99
CA ILE A 192 8.76 23.74 -22.04
C ILE A 192 7.46 24.45 -21.67
N ALA A 193 7.17 24.50 -20.37
CA ALA A 193 6.06 25.28 -19.82
C ALA A 193 6.58 26.60 -19.22
N SER A 194 5.90 27.70 -19.51
CA SER A 194 6.27 29.05 -19.05
C SER A 194 5.33 29.54 -17.94
N PRO A 195 5.84 30.27 -16.93
CA PRO A 195 5.04 30.68 -15.76
C PRO A 195 4.00 31.77 -16.04
N GLY A 196 4.23 32.62 -17.04
CA GLY A 196 3.38 33.78 -17.32
C GLY A 196 2.21 33.54 -18.27
N THR A 197 2.03 32.32 -18.76
CA THR A 197 1.03 31.97 -19.77
C THR A 197 0.39 30.63 -19.44
N ASP A 198 -0.83 30.40 -19.95
CA ASP A 198 -1.43 29.08 -19.91
C ASP A 198 -0.65 28.13 -20.83
N ASN A 199 -0.33 26.93 -20.34
CA ASN A 199 0.34 25.90 -21.12
C ASN A 199 -0.58 24.69 -21.25
N THR A 200 -0.77 24.22 -22.48
CA THR A 200 -1.45 22.96 -22.78
C THR A 200 -0.46 22.02 -23.41
N ILE A 201 -0.27 20.85 -22.81
CA ILE A 201 0.70 19.85 -23.27
C ILE A 201 -0.05 18.53 -23.39
N VAL A 202 -0.01 17.93 -24.58
CA VAL A 202 -0.72 16.69 -24.91
C VAL A 202 0.27 15.72 -25.51
N SER A 203 0.16 14.45 -25.13
CA SER A 203 0.99 13.37 -25.63
C SER A 203 0.81 13.14 -27.14
N ASN A 204 1.81 12.53 -27.79
CA ASN A 204 1.85 12.34 -29.24
C ASN A 204 0.63 11.55 -29.77
N ASN A 205 0.18 10.53 -29.05
CA ASN A 205 -1.02 9.74 -29.38
C ASN A 205 -2.30 10.33 -28.80
N GLN A 206 -2.22 11.50 -28.14
CA GLN A 206 -3.33 12.22 -27.55
C GLN A 206 -4.13 11.40 -26.53
N GLN A 207 -3.45 10.49 -25.82
CA GLN A 207 -4.04 9.68 -24.76
C GLN A 207 -3.87 10.30 -23.38
N ALA A 208 -2.93 11.23 -23.21
CA ALA A 208 -2.72 11.94 -21.96
C ALA A 208 -2.37 13.41 -22.21
N GLY A 209 -2.60 14.25 -21.20
CA GLY A 209 -2.24 15.66 -21.30
C GLY A 209 -2.40 16.40 -19.98
N THR A 210 -1.90 17.62 -19.97
CA THR A 210 -2.02 18.53 -18.84
C THR A 210 -2.30 19.96 -19.30
N PHE A 211 -3.07 20.68 -18.49
CA PHE A 211 -3.26 22.11 -18.58
C PHE A 211 -2.71 22.78 -17.33
N ILE A 212 -1.75 23.69 -17.54
CA ILE A 212 -1.06 24.44 -16.50
C ILE A 212 -1.47 25.91 -16.64
N PRO A 213 -2.33 26.45 -15.76
CA PRO A 213 -2.73 27.85 -15.82
C PRO A 213 -1.55 28.78 -15.53
N ALA A 214 -1.61 30.00 -16.07
CA ALA A 214 -0.66 31.07 -15.74
C ALA A 214 -0.56 31.26 -14.22
N GLY A 215 0.67 31.41 -13.71
CA GLY A 215 0.96 31.53 -12.28
C GLY A 215 1.15 30.21 -11.52
N ALA A 216 0.83 29.05 -12.11
CA ALA A 216 1.08 27.74 -11.48
C ALA A 216 2.58 27.44 -11.29
N LEU A 217 3.43 28.02 -12.14
CA LEU A 217 4.87 27.88 -12.13
C LEU A 217 5.53 29.20 -11.71
N SER A 218 6.74 29.11 -11.13
CA SER A 218 7.56 30.28 -10.76
C SER A 218 8.72 30.52 -11.73
N GLN A 219 9.02 29.55 -12.60
CA GLN A 219 10.08 29.62 -13.61
C GLN A 219 9.72 28.72 -14.80
N PRO A 220 10.41 28.84 -15.95
CA PRO A 220 10.27 27.88 -17.04
C PRO A 220 10.75 26.49 -16.62
N VAL A 221 9.98 25.46 -16.94
CA VAL A 221 10.28 24.06 -16.58
C VAL A 221 10.07 23.15 -17.78
N THR A 222 10.80 22.05 -17.83
CA THR A 222 10.54 20.97 -18.78
C THR A 222 9.44 20.09 -18.20
N VAL A 223 8.31 19.97 -18.88
CA VAL A 223 7.20 19.09 -18.51
C VAL A 223 7.26 17.85 -19.38
N THR A 224 7.19 16.69 -18.73
CA THR A 224 7.19 15.40 -19.41
C THR A 224 5.97 14.59 -19.01
N ILE A 225 5.37 13.95 -19.99
CA ILE A 225 4.31 12.97 -19.86
C ILE A 225 4.81 11.71 -20.57
N VAL A 226 4.80 10.56 -19.91
CA VAL A 226 5.21 9.30 -20.53
C VAL A 226 4.31 8.15 -20.09
N GLN A 227 3.87 7.35 -21.04
CA GLN A 227 3.13 6.12 -20.80
C GLN A 227 4.02 5.15 -20.04
N ASN A 228 3.48 4.60 -18.97
CA ASN A 228 4.07 3.54 -18.18
C ASN A 228 3.28 2.26 -18.45
N SER A 229 3.91 1.34 -19.19
CA SER A 229 3.32 0.05 -19.58
C SER A 229 3.37 -1.01 -18.48
N THR A 230 3.92 -0.68 -17.30
CA THR A 230 3.96 -1.59 -16.16
C THR A 230 2.55 -1.80 -15.62
N LYS A 231 2.02 -3.03 -15.67
CA LYS A 231 0.74 -3.39 -14.99
C LYS A 231 1.02 -4.40 -13.88
N ARG A 232 0.54 -4.22 -12.65
CA ARG A 232 -0.19 -3.09 -12.03
C ARG A 232 0.74 -1.92 -11.71
N CYS A 233 0.28 -0.69 -11.92
CA CYS A 233 1.05 0.51 -11.62
C CYS A 233 0.89 0.99 -10.18
N ILE A 234 -0.30 0.84 -9.60
CA ILE A 234 -0.53 1.23 -8.21
C ILE A 234 0.25 0.23 -7.35
N PRO A 235 1.26 0.69 -6.60
CA PRO A 235 2.10 -0.21 -5.85
C PRO A 235 1.31 -0.86 -4.71
N ALA A 236 1.63 -2.13 -4.44
CA ALA A 236 1.19 -2.77 -3.20
C ALA A 236 1.58 -1.90 -1.98
N PRO A 237 0.73 -1.79 -0.95
CA PRO A 237 -0.43 -2.65 -0.69
C PRO A 237 -1.72 -2.23 -1.39
N PHE A 238 -1.76 -1.08 -2.07
CA PHE A 238 -2.97 -0.44 -2.60
C PHE A 238 -3.44 -1.08 -3.92
N ALA A 239 -4.13 -2.23 -3.89
CA ALA A 239 -4.59 -2.93 -5.10
C ALA A 239 -5.96 -2.47 -5.59
N LEU A 240 -6.18 -1.16 -5.71
CA LEU A 240 -7.39 -0.64 -6.36
C LEU A 240 -7.54 -1.24 -7.78
N PRO A 241 -8.76 -1.42 -8.32
CA PRO A 241 -8.96 -1.90 -9.68
C PRO A 241 -8.40 -0.86 -10.65
N GLU A 242 -7.38 -1.24 -11.43
CA GLU A 242 -6.78 -0.36 -12.43
C GLU A 242 -7.45 -0.56 -13.77
N PHE A 243 -7.76 0.56 -14.43
CA PHE A 243 -8.21 0.60 -15.81
C PHE A 243 -7.13 1.30 -16.63
N GLU A 244 -6.76 0.71 -17.76
CA GLU A 244 -5.75 1.22 -18.70
C GLU A 244 -4.28 1.17 -18.25
N ASP A 245 -3.41 1.70 -19.11
CA ASP A 245 -2.01 2.00 -18.81
C ASP A 245 -1.92 3.26 -17.95
N CYS A 246 -0.80 3.41 -17.26
CA CYS A 246 -0.56 4.56 -16.40
C CYS A 246 0.30 5.58 -17.10
N TYR A 247 0.32 6.81 -16.59
CA TYR A 247 1.21 7.84 -17.10
C TYR A 247 2.00 8.45 -15.96
N ASP A 248 3.30 8.55 -16.17
CA ASP A 248 4.19 9.32 -15.32
C ASP A 248 4.20 10.76 -15.84
N PHE A 249 3.81 11.70 -14.97
CA PHE A 249 3.95 13.13 -15.21
C PHE A 249 5.04 13.65 -14.28
N PHE A 250 5.90 14.51 -14.79
CA PHE A 250 6.90 15.18 -13.95
C PHE A 250 7.38 16.48 -14.59
N THR A 251 8.02 17.29 -13.77
CA THR A 251 8.62 18.57 -14.18
C THR A 251 10.05 18.65 -13.70
N ASP A 252 10.93 19.18 -14.54
CA ASP A 252 12.34 19.40 -14.22
C ASP A 252 12.72 20.89 -14.39
N PRO A 253 13.43 21.51 -13.42
CA PRO A 253 13.94 20.94 -12.17
C PRO A 253 12.90 20.93 -11.02
N GLY A 254 11.62 21.02 -11.34
CA GLY A 254 10.50 21.17 -10.43
C GLY A 254 9.37 21.94 -11.11
N PRO A 255 8.35 22.39 -10.39
CA PRO A 255 8.19 22.26 -8.94
C PRO A 255 7.63 20.89 -8.52
N ASN A 256 7.92 20.47 -7.29
CA ASN A 256 7.24 19.31 -6.69
C ASN A 256 5.80 19.64 -6.24
N GLN A 257 5.45 20.93 -6.18
CA GLN A 257 4.10 21.41 -5.87
C GLN A 257 3.84 22.70 -6.64
N PHE A 258 2.72 22.76 -7.35
CA PHE A 258 2.33 23.95 -8.11
C PHE A 258 1.76 25.03 -7.19
N ASN A 259 1.94 26.30 -7.55
CA ASN A 259 1.37 27.44 -6.81
C ASN A 259 -0.16 27.44 -6.85
N VAL A 260 -0.73 26.95 -7.95
CA VAL A 260 -2.16 26.68 -8.11
C VAL A 260 -2.33 25.30 -8.75
N PRO A 261 -3.43 24.56 -8.46
CA PRO A 261 -3.65 23.25 -9.05
C PRO A 261 -3.68 23.28 -10.57
N VAL A 262 -3.13 22.23 -11.18
CA VAL A 262 -3.13 21.98 -12.63
C VAL A 262 -4.17 20.92 -12.97
N THR A 263 -4.59 20.86 -14.24
CA THR A 263 -5.49 19.82 -14.71
C THR A 263 -4.71 18.74 -15.42
N VAL A 264 -4.70 17.52 -14.87
CA VAL A 264 -4.16 16.32 -15.53
C VAL A 264 -5.31 15.57 -16.19
N ALA A 265 -5.09 15.01 -17.38
CA ALA A 265 -6.11 14.27 -18.09
C ALA A 265 -5.53 13.04 -18.80
N MET A 266 -6.31 11.96 -18.80
CA MET A 266 -6.02 10.73 -19.51
C MET A 266 -7.29 10.24 -20.18
N CYS A 267 -7.15 9.68 -21.37
CA CYS A 267 -8.25 9.04 -22.06
C CYS A 267 -8.62 7.72 -21.37
N ILE A 268 -9.88 7.33 -21.51
CA ILE A 268 -10.42 6.09 -20.98
C ILE A 268 -10.80 5.23 -22.18
N ASP A 269 -10.25 4.02 -22.28
CA ASP A 269 -10.83 3.02 -23.18
C ASP A 269 -12.19 2.58 -22.61
N ARG A 270 -13.23 2.71 -23.41
CA ARG A 270 -14.59 2.35 -22.98
C ARG A 270 -14.85 0.85 -23.05
N GLU A 271 -13.99 0.09 -23.72
CA GLU A 271 -14.11 -1.37 -23.75
C GLU A 271 -13.71 -2.01 -22.42
N SER A 272 -12.82 -1.37 -21.66
CA SER A 272 -12.35 -1.86 -20.36
C SER A 272 -13.25 -1.46 -19.18
N VAL A 273 -14.22 -0.55 -19.39
CA VAL A 273 -15.06 0.01 -18.32
C VAL A 273 -16.55 -0.21 -18.60
N PRO A 274 -17.34 -0.78 -17.66
CA PRO A 274 -18.79 -0.88 -17.80
C PRO A 274 -19.43 0.50 -18.05
N SER A 275 -20.27 0.61 -19.08
CA SER A 275 -20.86 1.90 -19.52
C SER A 275 -21.61 2.69 -18.43
N THR A 276 -22.13 2.00 -17.40
CA THR A 276 -22.81 2.60 -16.24
C THR A 276 -21.85 3.15 -15.17
N ALA A 277 -20.59 2.73 -15.18
CA ALA A 277 -19.58 3.06 -14.17
C ALA A 277 -18.63 4.19 -14.60
N VAL A 278 -18.62 4.57 -15.88
CA VAL A 278 -17.70 5.59 -16.43
C VAL A 278 -17.76 6.92 -15.67
N HIS A 279 -18.94 7.31 -15.17
CA HIS A 279 -19.14 8.56 -14.42
C HIS A 279 -18.56 8.54 -12.99
N GLN A 280 -18.17 7.38 -12.49
CA GLN A 280 -17.65 7.17 -11.13
C GLN A 280 -16.15 6.94 -11.11
N LEU A 281 -15.52 6.88 -12.29
CA LEU A 281 -14.08 6.87 -12.42
C LEU A 281 -13.50 8.19 -11.95
N GLN A 282 -12.39 8.09 -11.23
CA GLN A 282 -11.54 9.21 -10.86
C GLN A 282 -10.09 8.90 -11.24
N LEU A 283 -9.35 9.96 -11.57
CA LEU A 283 -7.90 9.86 -11.70
C LEU A 283 -7.29 9.74 -10.30
N PHE A 284 -6.44 8.75 -10.11
CA PHE A 284 -5.71 8.55 -8.88
C PHE A 284 -4.27 9.00 -9.04
N GLN A 285 -3.78 9.75 -8.07
CA GLN A 285 -2.41 10.17 -7.91
C GLN A 285 -1.69 9.20 -6.97
N PHE A 286 -0.49 8.73 -7.34
CA PHE A 286 0.31 7.86 -6.50
C PHE A 286 1.80 7.89 -6.84
N ASP A 287 2.62 7.78 -5.80
CA ASP A 287 4.05 7.54 -5.89
C ASP A 287 4.43 6.44 -4.90
N VAL A 288 5.54 5.74 -5.16
CA VAL A 288 6.02 4.68 -4.28
C VAL A 288 6.26 5.22 -2.87
N GLY A 289 5.62 4.60 -1.88
CA GLY A 289 5.72 4.99 -0.46
C GLY A 289 4.80 6.15 -0.05
N LEU A 290 4.02 6.73 -0.97
CA LEU A 290 3.01 7.74 -0.66
C LEU A 290 1.59 7.14 -0.73
N PRO A 291 0.63 7.69 0.04
CA PRO A 291 -0.76 7.23 -0.02
C PRO A 291 -1.38 7.54 -1.39
N VAL A 292 -2.14 6.58 -1.90
CA VAL A 292 -2.93 6.73 -3.13
C VAL A 292 -4.08 7.71 -2.88
N ARG A 293 -4.24 8.71 -3.76
CA ARG A 293 -5.21 9.80 -3.60
C ARG A 293 -6.07 9.97 -4.84
N ALA A 294 -7.38 9.91 -4.68
CA ALA A 294 -8.32 10.26 -5.74
C ALA A 294 -8.32 11.78 -6.00
N LEU A 295 -8.27 12.18 -7.27
CA LEU A 295 -8.32 13.58 -7.68
C LEU A 295 -9.76 14.05 -7.84
N GLN A 296 -9.98 15.33 -7.55
CA GLN A 296 -11.25 15.96 -7.87
C GLN A 296 -11.41 16.03 -9.40
N ASN A 297 -12.52 15.49 -9.90
CA ASN A 297 -12.86 15.53 -11.31
C ASN A 297 -13.04 16.98 -11.79
N VAL A 298 -12.35 17.33 -12.87
CA VAL A 298 -12.43 18.63 -13.55
C VAL A 298 -12.52 18.44 -15.07
N PRO A 299 -13.18 19.34 -15.82
CA PRO A 299 -13.24 19.23 -17.28
C PRO A 299 -11.87 19.43 -17.93
N ALA A 300 -11.47 18.52 -18.81
CA ALA A 300 -10.24 18.53 -19.58
C ALA A 300 -10.53 18.58 -21.08
N ARG A 301 -11.19 19.66 -21.51
CA ARG A 301 -11.57 19.88 -22.92
C ARG A 301 -10.38 19.99 -23.88
N PHE A 302 -9.18 20.20 -23.35
CA PHE A 302 -7.96 20.30 -24.13
C PHE A 302 -7.48 18.94 -24.66
N LEU A 303 -7.92 17.83 -24.04
CA LEU A 303 -7.55 16.48 -24.47
C LEU A 303 -8.66 15.91 -25.36
N PRO A 304 -8.41 15.74 -26.68
CA PRO A 304 -9.44 15.32 -27.62
C PRO A 304 -9.81 13.84 -27.52
N CYS A 305 -8.93 12.99 -26.98
CA CYS A 305 -9.10 11.54 -26.90
C CYS A 305 -9.47 10.89 -28.24
N ASN A 306 -8.63 11.14 -29.24
CA ASN A 306 -8.77 10.52 -30.55
C ASN A 306 -8.34 9.05 -30.46
N GLY A 307 -9.27 8.17 -30.06
CA GLY A 307 -9.14 6.75 -30.31
C GLY A 307 -9.26 6.49 -31.81
N GLU A 308 -8.42 5.62 -32.36
CA GLU A 308 -8.63 5.06 -33.69
C GLU A 308 -10.00 4.39 -33.75
N SER A 309 -10.98 5.08 -34.33
CA SER A 309 -12.21 4.51 -34.90
C SER A 309 -12.96 5.55 -35.72
N SER A 310 -12.27 6.18 -36.69
CA SER A 310 -12.98 6.64 -37.89
C SER A 310 -13.02 5.50 -38.90
N VAL A 311 -13.90 4.51 -38.68
CA VAL A 311 -14.37 3.63 -39.76
C VAL A 311 -15.20 4.51 -40.70
N GLY A 312 -14.50 5.15 -41.61
CA GLY A 312 -15.02 6.05 -42.61
C GLY A 312 -14.08 6.05 -43.80
N SER A 313 -13.76 4.85 -44.30
CA SER A 313 -13.06 4.66 -45.57
C SER A 313 -13.66 5.59 -46.61
N ARG A 314 -12.82 6.51 -47.10
CA ARG A 314 -13.10 7.41 -48.22
C ARG A 314 -13.22 6.59 -49.51
N GLY A 315 -14.32 5.86 -49.65
CA GLY A 315 -14.72 5.24 -50.90
C GLY A 315 -15.41 6.27 -51.79
N SER A 316 -14.67 6.87 -52.72
CA SER A 316 -15.24 7.68 -53.81
C SER A 316 -16.07 6.78 -54.72
N GLY A 317 -17.40 6.91 -54.67
CA GLY A 317 -18.32 6.14 -55.50
C GLY A 317 -19.77 6.35 -55.11
N VAL A 318 -20.68 5.92 -55.99
CA VAL A 318 -22.15 6.15 -55.93
C VAL A 318 -22.81 5.70 -54.61
N LYS A 319 -22.14 4.86 -53.80
CA LYS A 319 -22.53 4.49 -52.42
C LYS A 319 -22.46 5.65 -51.40
N GLY A 320 -21.70 6.71 -51.68
CA GLY A 320 -21.59 7.90 -50.81
C GLY A 320 -22.84 8.79 -50.79
N PHE A 321 -23.71 8.69 -51.80
CA PHE A 321 -24.93 9.49 -51.88
C PHE A 321 -26.05 8.95 -50.98
N LEU A 322 -26.17 7.61 -50.86
CA LEU A 322 -27.12 6.97 -49.96
C LEU A 322 -26.76 7.15 -48.47
N ALA A 323 -25.45 7.21 -48.14
CA ALA A 323 -25.00 7.53 -46.79
C ALA A 323 -25.29 8.98 -46.35
N ARG A 324 -25.46 9.91 -47.31
CA ARG A 324 -25.84 11.31 -47.03
C ARG A 324 -27.34 11.47 -46.74
N LEU A 325 -28.20 10.70 -47.40
CA LEU A 325 -29.66 10.70 -47.16
C LEU A 325 -30.03 10.05 -45.81
N TRP A 326 -29.32 8.99 -45.40
CA TRP A 326 -29.52 8.38 -44.07
C TRP A 326 -29.06 9.26 -42.91
N ARG A 327 -28.19 10.26 -43.13
CA ARG A 327 -27.77 11.25 -42.13
C ARG A 327 -28.80 12.34 -41.83
N ALA A 328 -29.90 12.42 -42.59
CA ALA A 328 -30.98 13.37 -42.36
C ALA A 328 -32.12 12.80 -41.50
N VAL A 329 -32.19 11.48 -41.32
CA VAL A 329 -33.35 10.79 -40.71
C VAL A 329 -32.98 9.93 -39.51
N THR A 330 -31.69 9.58 -39.32
CA THR A 330 -31.25 9.02 -38.04
C THR A 330 -30.84 10.14 -37.10
N PRO A 331 -31.35 10.16 -35.85
CA PRO A 331 -30.80 11.06 -34.85
C PRO A 331 -29.30 10.77 -34.79
N ARG A 332 -28.48 11.83 -34.88
CA ARG A 332 -27.08 11.71 -34.48
C ARG A 332 -27.12 11.06 -33.10
N PRO A 333 -26.47 9.91 -32.85
CA PRO A 333 -26.18 9.56 -31.49
C PRO A 333 -25.50 10.80 -30.92
N LEU A 334 -26.17 11.43 -29.96
CA LEU A 334 -25.54 12.33 -29.00
C LEU A 334 -24.57 11.43 -28.25
N PHE A 335 -23.46 11.09 -28.91
CA PHE A 335 -22.25 10.73 -28.24
C PHE A 335 -21.91 12.00 -27.47
N ALA A 336 -22.30 12.01 -26.20
CA ALA A 336 -21.55 12.73 -25.22
C ALA A 336 -20.12 12.17 -25.35
N SER A 337 -19.34 12.81 -26.23
CA SER A 337 -17.90 12.83 -26.06
C SER A 337 -17.74 13.19 -24.59
N HIS A 338 -17.18 12.26 -23.83
CA HIS A 338 -16.77 12.57 -22.47
C HIS A 338 -15.75 13.68 -22.70
N LEU A 339 -16.14 14.93 -22.48
CA LEU A 339 -15.29 16.10 -22.65
C LEU A 339 -14.22 15.97 -21.58
N GLY A 340 -13.15 15.21 -21.87
CA GLY A 340 -12.09 14.72 -20.99
C GLY A 340 -12.39 14.87 -19.50
N VAL A 341 -12.63 13.78 -18.76
CA VAL A 341 -12.60 13.92 -17.31
C VAL A 341 -11.12 13.94 -16.93
N GLY A 342 -10.68 15.08 -16.42
CA GLY A 342 -9.37 15.25 -15.83
C GLY A 342 -9.46 15.28 -14.31
N GLY A 343 -8.31 15.33 -13.66
CA GLY A 343 -8.16 15.48 -12.22
C GLY A 343 -7.41 16.77 -11.89
N SER A 344 -7.88 17.48 -10.87
CA SER A 344 -7.17 18.65 -10.31
C SER A 344 -6.02 18.17 -9.43
N ALA A 345 -4.79 18.38 -9.89
CA ALA A 345 -3.56 17.93 -9.23
C ALA A 345 -2.76 19.11 -8.64
N GLY A 346 -2.32 18.98 -7.39
CA GLY A 346 -1.42 19.95 -6.75
C GLY A 346 0.06 19.72 -7.05
N SER A 347 0.39 18.54 -7.56
CA SER A 347 1.71 18.10 -7.96
C SER A 347 1.58 17.04 -9.05
N TYR A 348 2.63 16.83 -9.82
CA TYR A 348 2.71 15.68 -10.71
C TYR A 348 3.19 14.41 -9.98
N SER A 349 2.92 13.27 -10.59
CA SER A 349 3.00 11.93 -10.01
C SER A 349 2.77 10.89 -11.10
N THR A 350 2.67 9.61 -10.73
CA THR A 350 2.04 8.61 -11.59
C THR A 350 0.51 8.70 -11.45
N PHE A 351 -0.19 8.63 -12.59
CA PHE A 351 -1.66 8.68 -12.63
C PHE A 351 -2.26 7.48 -13.35
N THR A 352 -3.42 7.04 -12.87
CA THR A 352 -4.25 6.00 -13.51
C THR A 352 -5.73 6.17 -13.17
N TRP A 353 -6.59 5.51 -13.93
CA TRP A 353 -8.03 5.47 -13.66
C TRP A 353 -8.37 4.35 -12.68
N SER A 354 -9.15 4.69 -11.67
CA SER A 354 -9.72 3.71 -10.75
C SER A 354 -11.06 4.18 -10.19
N PHE A 355 -11.73 3.31 -9.43
CA PHE A 355 -12.93 3.64 -8.68
C PHE A 355 -12.58 4.04 -7.25
N VAL A 356 -13.29 5.04 -6.74
CA VAL A 356 -13.24 5.37 -5.31
C VAL A 356 -13.92 4.24 -4.53
N PRO A 357 -13.22 3.60 -3.57
CA PRO A 357 -13.84 2.60 -2.74
C PRO A 357 -14.78 3.25 -1.71
N GLU A 358 -15.86 2.58 -1.38
CA GLU A 358 -16.76 2.86 -0.27
C GLU A 358 -16.48 1.84 0.84
N ILE A 359 -16.28 2.31 2.08
CA ILE A 359 -16.17 1.46 3.27
C ILE A 359 -17.54 1.28 3.90
N VAL A 360 -17.92 0.02 4.14
CA VAL A 360 -19.22 -0.35 4.71
C VAL A 360 -19.03 -1.35 5.84
N THR A 361 -19.79 -1.18 6.91
CA THR A 361 -19.85 -2.14 8.01
C THR A 361 -20.35 -3.51 7.51
N ASN A 362 -19.58 -4.58 7.71
CA ASN A 362 -19.91 -5.95 7.28
C ASN A 362 -19.88 -6.96 8.44
N SER A 363 -20.16 -6.50 9.66
CA SER A 363 -20.35 -7.35 10.83
C SER A 363 -21.39 -6.74 11.75
N ILE A 364 -21.79 -7.47 12.79
CA ILE A 364 -22.78 -6.99 13.77
C ILE A 364 -22.23 -5.73 14.48
N ASN A 365 -23.05 -4.68 14.52
CA ASN A 365 -22.77 -3.41 15.18
C ASN A 365 -24.11 -2.71 15.54
N PRO A 366 -24.39 -2.34 16.80
CA PRO A 366 -23.57 -2.54 18.01
C PRO A 366 -23.59 -3.99 18.54
N GLN A 367 -22.65 -4.32 19.43
CA GLN A 367 -22.58 -5.60 20.13
C GLN A 367 -22.65 -5.48 21.66
N LEU A 368 -22.94 -6.59 22.33
CA LEU A 368 -22.90 -6.74 23.78
C LEU A 368 -22.00 -7.94 24.12
N GLY A 369 -21.14 -7.81 25.13
CA GLY A 369 -20.28 -8.89 25.59
C GLY A 369 -19.92 -8.76 27.06
N ALA A 370 -19.43 -9.85 27.65
CA ALA A 370 -18.94 -9.79 29.03
C ALA A 370 -17.58 -9.07 29.07
N VAL A 371 -17.31 -8.36 30.18
CA VAL A 371 -15.99 -7.74 30.42
C VAL A 371 -14.84 -8.74 30.20
N GLY A 372 -13.78 -8.32 29.53
CA GLY A 372 -12.59 -9.15 29.28
C GLY A 372 -12.80 -10.33 28.31
N THR A 373 -13.96 -10.45 27.66
CA THR A 373 -14.26 -11.56 26.73
C THR A 373 -14.31 -11.08 25.28
N PRO A 374 -14.05 -11.97 24.30
CA PRO A 374 -14.23 -11.65 22.89
C PRO A 374 -15.70 -11.37 22.55
N VAL A 375 -15.95 -10.38 21.70
CA VAL A 375 -17.27 -10.16 21.10
C VAL A 375 -17.62 -11.31 20.14
N LEU A 376 -18.92 -11.52 19.92
CA LEU A 376 -19.43 -12.64 19.12
C LEU A 376 -19.03 -12.55 17.64
N SER A 377 -19.05 -11.33 17.09
CA SER A 377 -18.71 -11.08 15.68
C SER A 377 -17.54 -10.12 15.61
N ALA A 378 -16.40 -10.57 15.09
CA ALA A 378 -15.24 -9.70 14.93
C ALA A 378 -15.55 -8.53 13.97
N PRO A 379 -15.27 -7.28 14.36
CA PRO A 379 -15.38 -6.11 13.49
C PRO A 379 -14.78 -6.36 12.10
N THR A 380 -15.64 -6.26 11.09
CA THR A 380 -15.28 -6.51 9.69
C THR A 380 -15.90 -5.44 8.82
N VAL A 381 -15.10 -4.83 7.95
CA VAL A 381 -15.56 -3.89 6.93
C VAL A 381 -15.50 -4.54 5.55
N LEU A 382 -16.40 -4.13 4.68
CA LEU A 382 -16.39 -4.41 3.25
C LEU A 382 -16.00 -3.14 2.51
N LEU A 383 -14.97 -3.22 1.67
CA LEU A 383 -14.62 -2.21 0.70
C LEU A 383 -15.20 -2.64 -0.63
N ARG A 384 -16.01 -1.77 -1.23
CA ARG A 384 -16.66 -2.00 -2.52
C ARG A 384 -16.54 -0.78 -3.40
N ASP A 385 -16.67 -0.95 -4.71
CA ASP A 385 -16.71 0.19 -5.62
C ASP A 385 -18.04 0.94 -5.49
N THR A 386 -18.07 2.16 -6.00
CA THR A 386 -19.29 2.98 -6.06
C THR A 386 -20.19 2.61 -7.23
N THR A 387 -19.86 1.56 -8.01
CA THR A 387 -20.66 1.15 -9.15
C THR A 387 -22.03 0.65 -8.73
N ALA A 388 -22.98 0.64 -9.64
CA ALA A 388 -24.31 0.09 -9.37
C ALA A 388 -24.27 -1.40 -8.98
N ALA A 389 -23.20 -2.13 -9.33
CA ALA A 389 -23.00 -3.52 -8.95
C ALA A 389 -22.34 -3.69 -7.58
N HIS A 390 -21.74 -2.62 -7.02
CA HIS A 390 -21.03 -2.62 -5.74
C HIS A 390 -19.98 -3.76 -5.64
N ASN A 391 -19.10 -3.86 -6.64
CA ASN A 391 -18.14 -4.95 -6.68
C ASN A 391 -17.12 -4.82 -5.53
N PRO A 392 -16.70 -5.92 -4.92
CA PRO A 392 -15.70 -5.88 -3.86
C PRO A 392 -14.35 -5.34 -4.36
N VAL A 393 -13.69 -4.54 -3.54
CA VAL A 393 -12.39 -3.91 -3.84
C VAL A 393 -11.29 -4.54 -3.00
N ALA A 394 -10.41 -5.28 -3.66
CA ALA A 394 -9.26 -5.93 -3.04
C ALA A 394 -8.07 -4.98 -2.82
N GLY A 395 -7.12 -5.37 -1.97
CA GLY A 395 -5.87 -4.64 -1.74
C GLY A 395 -6.02 -3.26 -1.11
N VAL A 396 -7.07 -3.00 -0.35
CA VAL A 396 -7.15 -1.75 0.43
C VAL A 396 -6.64 -2.04 1.84
N THR A 397 -5.61 -1.32 2.28
CA THR A 397 -5.16 -1.37 3.67
C THR A 397 -6.15 -0.62 4.57
N VAL A 398 -6.76 -1.34 5.51
CA VAL A 398 -7.62 -0.81 6.55
C VAL A 398 -6.87 -0.84 7.87
N ARG A 399 -6.78 0.32 8.54
CA ARG A 399 -6.18 0.45 9.86
C ARG A 399 -7.25 0.51 10.94
N PHE A 400 -7.08 -0.26 12.00
CA PHE A 400 -8.01 -0.35 13.12
C PHE A 400 -7.39 0.25 14.38
N THR A 401 -8.18 1.02 15.12
CA THR A 401 -7.77 1.59 16.41
C THR A 401 -8.83 1.33 17.47
N VAL A 402 -8.41 1.10 18.71
CA VAL A 402 -9.31 0.74 19.82
C VAL A 402 -9.43 1.94 20.76
N GLU A 403 -10.65 2.25 21.19
CA GLU A 403 -10.95 3.26 22.22
C GLU A 403 -11.85 2.65 23.31
N GLY A 404 -11.74 3.14 24.56
CA GLY A 404 -12.55 2.67 25.68
C GLY A 404 -12.05 1.38 26.35
N GLY A 405 -10.91 0.84 25.91
CA GLY A 405 -10.27 -0.37 26.45
C GLY A 405 -10.38 -1.59 25.52
N GLY A 406 -9.88 -2.74 25.97
CA GLY A 406 -9.87 -3.98 25.20
C GLY A 406 -8.70 -4.12 24.24
N THR A 407 -8.71 -5.20 23.44
CA THR A 407 -7.63 -5.53 22.50
C THR A 407 -8.18 -6.11 21.20
N ILE A 408 -7.45 -5.91 20.10
CA ILE A 408 -7.72 -6.50 18.80
C ILE A 408 -6.51 -7.34 18.36
N VAL A 409 -6.77 -8.41 17.59
CA VAL A 409 -5.69 -9.28 17.08
C VAL A 409 -4.92 -8.63 15.94
N ARG A 410 -5.59 -7.82 15.12
CA ARG A 410 -4.98 -7.11 13.98
C ARG A 410 -5.36 -5.63 14.01
N ASP A 411 -4.36 -4.75 14.09
CA ASP A 411 -4.50 -3.29 13.95
C ASP A 411 -4.42 -2.83 12.48
N SER A 412 -4.09 -3.73 11.56
CA SER A 412 -4.06 -3.50 10.12
C SER A 412 -4.45 -4.76 9.36
N ALA A 413 -5.27 -4.63 8.33
CA ALA A 413 -5.61 -5.72 7.41
C ALA A 413 -5.75 -5.19 5.97
N VAL A 414 -5.38 -6.01 5.00
CA VAL A 414 -5.54 -5.71 3.56
C VAL A 414 -6.74 -6.47 3.03
N THR A 415 -7.62 -5.82 2.27
CA THR A 415 -8.83 -6.47 1.74
C THR A 415 -8.52 -7.58 0.75
N GLY A 416 -9.22 -8.72 0.86
CA GLY A 416 -9.12 -9.83 -0.08
C GLY A 416 -9.91 -9.60 -1.37
N SER A 417 -10.01 -10.62 -2.22
CA SER A 417 -10.84 -10.59 -3.44
C SER A 417 -12.33 -10.38 -3.16
N ASP A 418 -12.76 -10.66 -1.93
CA ASP A 418 -14.10 -10.43 -1.39
C ASP A 418 -14.30 -9.02 -0.83
N GLY A 419 -13.26 -8.18 -0.85
CA GLY A 419 -13.29 -6.80 -0.35
C GLY A 419 -13.30 -6.70 1.17
N LEU A 420 -13.10 -7.80 1.90
CA LEU A 420 -13.24 -7.82 3.36
C LEU A 420 -11.93 -7.55 4.08
N ALA A 421 -11.99 -6.72 5.12
CA ALA A 421 -10.91 -6.54 6.10
C ALA A 421 -11.47 -6.68 7.52
N SER A 422 -10.83 -7.52 8.34
CA SER A 422 -11.31 -7.87 9.68
C SER A 422 -10.20 -7.75 10.71
N VAL A 423 -10.57 -7.33 11.93
CA VAL A 423 -9.68 -7.37 13.10
C VAL A 423 -9.37 -8.78 13.59
N GLY A 424 -10.09 -9.80 13.07
CA GLY A 424 -9.95 -11.21 13.44
C GLY A 424 -10.65 -11.56 14.75
N MET A 425 -10.31 -10.87 15.84
CA MET A 425 -10.98 -10.97 17.13
C MET A 425 -10.86 -9.64 17.88
N TRP A 426 -11.94 -9.27 18.57
CA TRP A 426 -11.99 -8.08 19.43
C TRP A 426 -12.42 -8.50 20.83
N THR A 427 -11.55 -8.29 21.81
CA THR A 427 -11.80 -8.56 23.23
C THR A 427 -12.12 -7.26 23.95
N LEU A 428 -13.24 -7.24 24.68
CA LEU A 428 -13.68 -6.06 25.42
C LEU A 428 -12.77 -5.77 26.62
N GLY A 429 -12.73 -4.51 27.04
CA GLY A 429 -12.04 -4.12 28.26
C GLY A 429 -12.59 -4.80 29.52
N THR A 430 -11.83 -4.75 30.60
CA THR A 430 -12.21 -5.30 31.91
C THR A 430 -13.13 -4.36 32.71
N ALA A 431 -13.29 -3.11 32.26
CA ALA A 431 -14.23 -2.15 32.83
C ALA A 431 -15.58 -2.21 32.12
N LEU A 432 -16.66 -2.00 32.87
CA LEU A 432 -18.00 -1.88 32.32
C LEU A 432 -18.10 -0.61 31.46
N GLY A 433 -18.84 -0.70 30.34
CA GLY A 433 -19.12 0.46 29.49
C GLY A 433 -18.83 0.26 28.01
N VAL A 434 -18.86 1.35 27.26
CA VAL A 434 -18.74 1.34 25.79
C VAL A 434 -17.28 1.23 25.38
N ASN A 435 -16.98 0.25 24.53
CA ASN A 435 -15.73 0.05 23.83
C ASN A 435 -15.96 0.34 22.33
N ARG A 436 -14.95 0.87 21.63
CA ARG A 436 -15.03 1.18 20.20
C ARG A 436 -13.84 0.63 19.43
N VAL A 437 -14.09 0.24 18.18
CA VAL A 437 -13.04 -0.01 17.18
C VAL A 437 -13.32 0.90 15.99
N ILE A 438 -12.35 1.71 15.60
CA ILE A 438 -12.43 2.65 14.48
C ILE A 438 -11.61 2.09 13.31
N ALA A 439 -12.27 1.80 12.20
CA ALA A 439 -11.69 1.31 10.96
C ALA A 439 -11.47 2.46 9.97
N THR A 440 -10.23 2.66 9.51
CA THR A 440 -9.84 3.73 8.60
C THR A 440 -9.26 3.15 7.32
N ALA A 441 -9.90 3.44 6.19
CA ALA A 441 -9.36 3.25 4.86
C ALA A 441 -9.11 4.63 4.22
N ILE A 442 -7.87 4.94 3.85
CA ILE A 442 -7.52 6.26 3.31
C ILE A 442 -8.17 6.44 1.93
N GLY A 443 -8.85 7.57 1.74
CA GLY A 443 -9.49 7.91 0.47
C GLY A 443 -10.80 7.17 0.19
N ALA A 444 -11.25 6.28 1.07
CA ALA A 444 -12.54 5.61 0.93
C ALA A 444 -13.70 6.51 1.42
N ILE A 445 -14.81 6.51 0.68
CA ILE A 445 -16.06 7.16 1.09
C ILE A 445 -16.62 6.42 2.31
N GLY A 446 -17.05 7.15 3.34
CA GLY A 446 -17.56 6.58 4.60
C GLY A 446 -16.48 6.29 5.65
N SER A 447 -15.21 6.56 5.34
CA SER A 447 -14.09 6.40 6.28
C SER A 447 -13.95 7.64 7.19
N PRO A 448 -13.73 7.48 8.52
CA PRO A 448 -13.63 6.21 9.24
C PRO A 448 -15.00 5.59 9.59
N ASP A 449 -15.07 4.25 9.60
CA ASP A 449 -16.21 3.48 10.10
C ASP A 449 -16.00 3.07 11.57
N THR A 450 -17.06 3.06 12.39
CA THR A 450 -16.94 2.83 13.84
C THR A 450 -17.81 1.68 14.33
N PHE A 451 -17.16 0.69 14.94
CA PHE A 451 -17.79 -0.41 15.65
C PHE A 451 -17.91 -0.10 17.13
N THR A 452 -19.05 -0.46 17.72
CA THR A 452 -19.34 -0.23 19.13
C THR A 452 -19.74 -1.53 19.81
N ALA A 453 -19.26 -1.73 21.04
CA ALA A 453 -19.67 -2.83 21.88
C ALA A 453 -19.75 -2.39 23.34
N VAL A 454 -20.75 -2.89 24.06
CA VAL A 454 -20.89 -2.63 25.50
C VAL A 454 -20.34 -3.81 26.28
N ALA A 455 -19.37 -3.55 27.14
CA ALA A 455 -18.89 -4.50 28.14
C ALA A 455 -19.83 -4.49 29.34
N ALA A 456 -20.53 -5.59 29.52
CA ALA A 456 -21.47 -5.82 30.61
C ALA A 456 -20.91 -6.84 31.61
N ALA A 457 -21.47 -6.84 32.82
CA ALA A 457 -21.14 -7.85 33.80
C ALA A 457 -21.77 -9.19 33.37
N PRO A 458 -21.03 -10.31 33.41
CA PRO A 458 -21.58 -11.61 33.02
C PRO A 458 -22.65 -12.10 34.00
N VAL A 459 -23.57 -12.90 33.44
CA VAL A 459 -24.68 -13.53 34.15
C VAL A 459 -24.48 -15.04 34.12
N VAL A 460 -24.62 -15.71 35.26
CA VAL A 460 -24.59 -17.18 35.38
C VAL A 460 -25.91 -17.68 35.95
N GLY A 461 -26.28 -18.91 35.62
CA GLY A 461 -27.48 -19.58 36.14
C GLY A 461 -27.17 -20.44 37.36
N LEU A 462 -28.16 -20.63 38.23
CA LEU A 462 -28.10 -21.57 39.35
C LEU A 462 -29.42 -22.35 39.44
N CYS A 463 -29.37 -23.66 39.18
CA CYS A 463 -30.54 -24.55 39.18
C CYS A 463 -30.18 -25.92 39.78
N PRO A 464 -31.05 -26.53 40.62
CA PRO A 464 -30.79 -27.87 41.17
C PRO A 464 -30.85 -28.95 40.08
N ALA A 465 -31.66 -28.70 39.03
CA ALA A 465 -31.72 -29.46 37.79
C ALA A 465 -32.17 -28.54 36.65
N GLY A 466 -31.68 -28.77 35.42
CA GLY A 466 -32.03 -27.97 34.24
C GLY A 466 -31.11 -26.76 34.01
N SER A 467 -31.62 -25.73 33.34
CA SER A 467 -30.88 -24.52 32.93
C SER A 467 -31.74 -23.27 33.09
N VAL A 468 -31.13 -22.14 33.47
CA VAL A 468 -31.76 -20.81 33.33
C VAL A 468 -31.44 -20.24 31.94
N GLY A 469 -32.45 -20.07 31.09
CA GLY A 469 -32.25 -19.55 29.74
C GLY A 469 -31.15 -20.30 28.97
N SER A 470 -30.19 -19.56 28.42
CA SER A 470 -28.97 -20.10 27.78
C SER A 470 -27.70 -19.86 28.61
N LEU A 471 -27.85 -19.65 29.92
CA LEU A 471 -26.73 -19.35 30.82
C LEU A 471 -25.96 -20.62 31.19
N THR A 472 -24.65 -20.49 31.38
CA THR A 472 -23.86 -21.50 32.10
C THR A 472 -24.46 -21.66 33.49
N THR A 473 -24.97 -22.86 33.77
CA THR A 473 -25.77 -23.13 34.97
C THR A 473 -24.99 -24.02 35.94
N PHE A 474 -24.99 -23.64 37.21
CA PHE A 474 -24.36 -24.37 38.32
C PHE A 474 -25.42 -24.96 39.25
N THR A 475 -25.03 -25.95 40.06
CA THR A 475 -25.94 -26.63 41.00
C THR A 475 -25.82 -26.15 42.44
N ASN A 476 -24.80 -25.35 42.76
CA ASN A 476 -24.53 -24.84 44.11
C ASN A 476 -23.94 -23.42 44.08
N PHE A 477 -24.11 -22.69 45.19
CA PHE A 477 -23.65 -21.29 45.29
C PHE A 477 -22.13 -21.12 45.23
N PRO A 478 -21.30 -21.94 45.92
CA PRO A 478 -19.85 -21.79 45.84
C PRO A 478 -19.31 -21.82 44.41
N ASP A 479 -19.77 -22.75 43.57
CA ASP A 479 -19.33 -22.85 42.18
C ASP A 479 -19.83 -21.67 41.33
N ALA A 480 -21.08 -21.26 41.50
CA ALA A 480 -21.63 -20.10 40.79
C ALA A 480 -20.93 -18.80 41.19
N LEU A 481 -20.64 -18.61 42.48
CA LEU A 481 -19.91 -17.47 43.02
C LEU A 481 -18.45 -17.50 42.58
N ALA A 482 -17.81 -18.65 42.47
CA ALA A 482 -16.47 -18.77 41.92
C ALA A 482 -16.43 -18.37 40.44
N ALA A 483 -17.44 -18.78 39.66
CA ALA A 483 -17.53 -18.53 38.23
C ALA A 483 -17.91 -17.08 37.86
N VAL A 484 -18.72 -16.39 38.68
CA VAL A 484 -19.14 -15.01 38.39
C VAL A 484 -18.06 -14.00 38.79
N PRO A 485 -17.56 -13.11 37.92
CA PRO A 485 -16.63 -12.04 38.31
C PRO A 485 -17.30 -10.95 39.17
N PRO A 486 -16.49 -10.07 39.80
CA PRO A 486 -17.01 -8.93 40.57
C PRO A 486 -17.99 -8.07 39.74
N GLY A 487 -19.15 -7.77 40.34
CA GLY A 487 -20.26 -7.01 39.74
C GLY A 487 -21.20 -7.83 38.84
N GLY A 488 -20.92 -9.13 38.64
CA GLY A 488 -21.77 -10.02 37.87
C GLY A 488 -23.05 -10.44 38.59
N LYS A 489 -23.85 -11.25 37.90
CA LYS A 489 -25.19 -11.65 38.34
C LYS A 489 -25.37 -13.16 38.33
N ILE A 490 -26.05 -13.69 39.33
CA ILE A 490 -26.47 -15.09 39.45
C ILE A 490 -28.00 -15.12 39.37
N GLU A 491 -28.55 -15.79 38.36
CA GLU A 491 -30.00 -15.99 38.19
C GLU A 491 -30.42 -17.39 38.64
N LEU A 492 -31.44 -17.48 39.48
CA LEU A 492 -31.89 -18.72 40.10
C LEU A 492 -33.15 -19.26 39.46
N CYS A 493 -33.16 -20.55 39.07
CA CYS A 493 -34.39 -21.26 38.74
C CYS A 493 -35.35 -21.30 39.94
N SER A 494 -36.65 -21.50 39.71
CA SER A 494 -37.55 -21.94 40.77
C SER A 494 -37.08 -23.26 41.38
N GLY A 495 -37.13 -23.36 42.70
CA GLY A 495 -36.64 -24.53 43.43
C GLY A 495 -36.22 -24.19 44.84
N THR A 496 -35.64 -25.18 45.52
CA THR A 496 -35.06 -25.02 46.86
C THR A 496 -33.56 -25.19 46.79
N PHE A 497 -32.83 -24.24 47.38
CA PHE A 497 -31.38 -24.17 47.35
C PHE A 497 -30.85 -24.08 48.77
N THR A 498 -29.84 -24.88 49.08
CA THR A 498 -29.19 -24.79 50.39
C THR A 498 -28.10 -23.73 50.34
N ALA A 499 -28.12 -22.81 51.31
CA ALA A 499 -27.02 -21.90 51.60
C ALA A 499 -26.52 -22.20 53.01
N ASP A 500 -25.29 -22.72 53.11
CA ASP A 500 -24.63 -22.99 54.38
C ASP A 500 -23.24 -22.35 54.36
N ASN A 501 -23.09 -21.30 55.15
CA ASN A 501 -21.92 -20.45 55.27
C ASN A 501 -21.30 -20.07 53.92
N VAL A 502 -22.14 -19.65 52.97
CA VAL A 502 -21.70 -19.26 51.63
C VAL A 502 -21.01 -17.89 51.71
N GLU A 503 -19.70 -17.89 51.53
CA GLU A 503 -18.89 -16.67 51.58
C GLU A 503 -19.04 -15.83 50.30
N ILE A 504 -19.38 -14.55 50.46
CA ILE A 504 -19.44 -13.56 49.39
C ILE A 504 -18.36 -12.51 49.65
N THR A 505 -17.29 -12.58 48.86
CA THR A 505 -16.08 -11.73 48.99
C THR A 505 -15.90 -10.72 47.84
N LYS A 506 -16.92 -10.54 47.02
CA LYS A 506 -16.94 -9.60 45.88
C LYS A 506 -18.35 -9.07 45.63
N PRO A 507 -18.51 -7.89 44.99
CA PRO A 507 -19.83 -7.40 44.61
C PRO A 507 -20.50 -8.39 43.65
N VAL A 508 -21.79 -8.68 43.85
CA VAL A 508 -22.57 -9.64 43.06
C VAL A 508 -24.06 -9.40 43.25
N THR A 509 -24.87 -9.64 42.20
CA THR A 509 -26.33 -9.71 42.33
C THR A 509 -26.81 -11.15 42.27
N ILE A 510 -27.52 -11.62 43.29
CA ILE A 510 -28.16 -12.93 43.35
C ILE A 510 -29.67 -12.70 43.25
N GLU A 511 -30.31 -13.20 42.21
CA GLU A 511 -31.74 -12.96 42.01
C GLU A 511 -32.48 -14.12 41.35
N ALA A 512 -33.80 -14.14 41.50
CA ALA A 512 -34.63 -15.07 40.75
C ALA A 512 -34.46 -14.87 39.24
N ALA A 513 -34.50 -15.93 38.45
CA ALA A 513 -34.56 -15.79 37.00
C ALA A 513 -35.84 -15.03 36.58
N PRO A 514 -35.84 -14.31 35.45
CA PRO A 514 -37.04 -13.63 34.95
C PRO A 514 -38.20 -14.60 34.64
N ASP A 515 -37.87 -15.84 34.29
CA ASP A 515 -38.80 -16.93 33.94
C ASP A 515 -39.08 -17.90 35.11
N ALA A 516 -38.63 -17.58 36.32
CA ALA A 516 -38.91 -18.38 37.51
C ALA A 516 -40.42 -18.39 37.82
N ALA A 517 -41.07 -19.55 37.73
CA ALA A 517 -42.50 -19.74 37.98
C ALA A 517 -42.91 -19.41 39.44
N THR A 518 -42.03 -19.68 40.39
CA THR A 518 -42.15 -19.31 41.80
C THR A 518 -40.82 -18.71 42.31
N PRO A 519 -40.86 -17.82 43.33
CA PRO A 519 -39.64 -17.33 43.97
C PRO A 519 -38.76 -18.49 44.45
N PRO A 520 -37.47 -18.52 44.08
CA PRO A 520 -36.50 -19.51 44.57
C PRO A 520 -36.42 -19.46 46.10
N VAL A 521 -36.48 -20.63 46.73
CA VAL A 521 -36.41 -20.78 48.18
C VAL A 521 -34.98 -21.07 48.60
N ILE A 522 -34.36 -20.16 49.35
CA ILE A 522 -33.06 -20.35 49.98
C ILE A 522 -33.29 -20.91 51.39
N GLN A 523 -32.84 -22.14 51.60
CA GLN A 523 -32.90 -22.81 52.89
C GLN A 523 -31.52 -22.76 53.56
N THR A 524 -31.48 -22.29 54.80
CA THR A 524 -30.27 -22.33 55.63
C THR A 524 -30.34 -23.48 56.63
N ASN A 525 -29.17 -24.01 57.02
CA ASN A 525 -29.10 -25.10 57.99
C ASN A 525 -29.57 -24.66 59.39
N ALA A 526 -30.05 -25.62 60.17
CA ALA A 526 -30.57 -25.40 61.53
C ALA A 526 -29.44 -25.28 62.59
N ASP A 527 -28.18 -25.47 62.18
CA ASP A 527 -27.03 -25.65 63.07
C ASP A 527 -26.43 -24.32 63.58
N GLY A 528 -27.10 -23.19 63.31
CA GLY A 528 -26.69 -21.87 63.75
C GLY A 528 -25.59 -21.21 62.91
N THR A 529 -25.26 -21.76 61.74
CA THR A 529 -24.40 -21.14 60.72
C THR A 529 -25.17 -20.09 59.92
N ASN A 530 -24.46 -19.08 59.41
CA ASN A 530 -25.03 -18.09 58.49
C ASN A 530 -25.35 -18.75 57.14
N GLY A 531 -26.42 -18.36 56.46
CA GLY A 531 -26.70 -18.78 55.09
C GLY A 531 -25.69 -18.19 54.12
N PHE A 532 -25.71 -16.87 53.99
CA PHE A 532 -24.69 -16.08 53.28
C PHE A 532 -23.88 -15.24 54.27
N ALA A 533 -22.55 -15.33 54.16
CA ALA A 533 -21.62 -14.52 54.92
C ALA A 533 -20.92 -13.52 53.98
N ILE A 534 -21.15 -12.23 54.17
CA ILE A 534 -20.60 -11.15 53.35
C ILE A 534 -19.47 -10.48 54.14
N ASP A 535 -18.27 -10.52 53.58
CA ASP A 535 -17.06 -9.87 54.12
C ASP A 535 -16.10 -9.53 52.97
N ALA A 536 -15.14 -8.64 53.20
CA ALA A 536 -14.12 -8.20 52.25
C ALA A 536 -14.64 -7.55 50.93
N VAL A 537 -15.87 -7.02 50.90
CA VAL A 537 -16.47 -6.33 49.74
C VAL A 537 -16.30 -4.81 49.86
N GLY A 538 -15.07 -4.31 49.87
CA GLY A 538 -14.77 -2.89 50.14
C GLY A 538 -15.24 -1.87 49.10
N SER A 539 -15.85 -2.30 47.99
CA SER A 539 -16.42 -1.42 46.95
C SER A 539 -17.46 -2.18 46.12
N GLY A 540 -18.60 -1.56 45.86
CA GLY A 540 -19.70 -2.11 45.06
C GLY A 540 -20.81 -2.76 45.88
N THR A 541 -21.85 -3.25 45.18
CA THR A 541 -23.07 -3.73 45.81
C THR A 541 -23.14 -5.26 45.82
N VAL A 542 -23.50 -5.84 46.96
CA VAL A 542 -24.05 -7.20 47.05
C VAL A 542 -25.57 -7.09 47.10
N ALA A 543 -26.27 -7.65 46.11
CA ALA A 543 -27.72 -7.53 46.00
C ALA A 543 -28.41 -8.89 46.03
N PHE A 544 -29.51 -9.01 46.78
CA PHE A 544 -30.42 -10.14 46.77
C PHE A 544 -31.78 -9.65 46.27
N ARG A 545 -32.34 -10.28 45.24
CA ARG A 545 -33.63 -9.84 44.66
C ARG A 545 -34.60 -10.96 44.36
N ARG A 546 -35.87 -10.78 44.72
CA ARG A 546 -36.97 -11.71 44.39
C ARG A 546 -36.77 -13.15 44.90
N LEU A 547 -36.12 -13.30 46.05
CA LEU A 547 -35.83 -14.61 46.67
C LEU A 547 -36.72 -14.82 47.89
N SER A 548 -37.04 -16.07 48.21
CA SER A 548 -37.68 -16.44 49.48
C SER A 548 -36.66 -17.12 50.37
N PHE A 549 -36.46 -16.68 51.60
CA PHE A 549 -35.53 -17.29 52.53
C PHE A 549 -36.28 -18.03 53.65
N THR A 550 -35.77 -19.19 54.07
CA THR A 550 -36.30 -20.00 55.17
C THR A 550 -35.17 -20.55 56.03
N GLY A 551 -35.29 -20.42 57.35
CA GLY A 551 -34.27 -20.91 58.29
C GLY A 551 -34.04 -19.97 59.48
N LEU A 552 -32.84 -20.04 60.05
CA LEU A 552 -32.45 -19.25 61.23
C LEU A 552 -31.64 -18.00 60.86
N PHE A 553 -30.42 -18.14 60.34
CA PHE A 553 -29.54 -17.01 59.99
C PHE A 553 -29.34 -16.95 58.48
N MET A 554 -29.92 -15.96 57.79
CA MET A 554 -30.04 -16.02 56.32
C MET A 554 -28.98 -15.18 55.58
N ILE A 555 -28.90 -13.88 55.88
CA ILE A 555 -27.86 -12.99 55.33
C ILE A 555 -27.12 -12.33 56.49
N SER A 556 -25.81 -12.51 56.54
CA SER A 556 -24.93 -11.93 57.54
C SER A 556 -23.85 -11.10 56.87
N ALA A 557 -23.81 -9.80 57.16
CA ALA A 557 -22.77 -8.88 56.69
C ALA A 557 -21.88 -8.47 57.87
N MET A 558 -20.76 -9.17 58.04
CA MET A 558 -19.86 -8.99 59.18
C MET A 558 -18.45 -8.74 58.63
N GLY A 559 -17.83 -7.61 58.99
CA GLY A 559 -16.52 -7.21 58.47
C GLY A 559 -16.62 -6.04 57.49
N THR A 560 -15.87 -6.08 56.38
CA THR A 560 -15.77 -4.94 55.44
C THR A 560 -16.72 -5.12 54.26
N TYR A 561 -17.69 -4.21 54.09
CA TYR A 561 -18.55 -4.16 52.90
C TYR A 561 -18.97 -2.71 52.58
N ASP A 562 -19.22 -2.41 51.31
CA ASP A 562 -19.70 -1.08 50.86
C ASP A 562 -21.24 -1.00 50.92
N GLN A 563 -21.95 -1.86 50.20
CA GLN A 563 -23.41 -1.86 50.20
C GLN A 563 -24.02 -3.26 50.08
N VAL A 564 -25.03 -3.55 50.92
CA VAL A 564 -25.92 -4.72 50.78
C VAL A 564 -27.34 -4.25 50.47
N VAL A 565 -27.93 -4.77 49.40
CA VAL A 565 -29.30 -4.45 48.97
C VAL A 565 -30.14 -5.71 49.00
N VAL A 566 -31.29 -5.66 49.66
CA VAL A 566 -32.29 -6.74 49.67
C VAL A 566 -33.59 -6.17 49.16
N ASP A 567 -34.08 -6.65 48.01
CA ASP A 567 -35.22 -6.05 47.31
C ASP A 567 -36.21 -7.12 46.82
N GLY A 568 -37.48 -6.96 47.21
CA GLY A 568 -38.54 -7.92 46.87
C GLY A 568 -38.29 -9.34 47.37
N CYS A 569 -37.57 -9.51 48.49
CA CYS A 569 -37.33 -10.81 49.11
C CYS A 569 -38.29 -11.09 50.27
N ASP A 570 -38.70 -12.35 50.43
CA ASP A 570 -39.54 -12.83 51.53
C ASP A 570 -38.70 -13.61 52.56
N PHE A 571 -39.04 -13.51 53.84
CA PHE A 571 -38.29 -14.15 54.93
C PHE A 571 -39.23 -14.94 55.85
N THR A 572 -39.01 -16.25 55.96
CA THR A 572 -39.70 -17.13 56.92
C THR A 572 -38.73 -17.54 58.03
N ILE A 573 -38.83 -16.87 59.19
CA ILE A 573 -37.82 -16.93 60.26
C ILE A 573 -38.25 -17.92 61.35
N GLY A 574 -37.36 -18.85 61.72
CA GLY A 574 -37.56 -19.76 62.86
C GLY A 574 -37.38 -19.10 64.23
N PRO A 575 -37.70 -19.78 65.35
CA PRO A 575 -37.51 -19.24 66.69
C PRO A 575 -36.06 -18.81 66.93
N ASN A 576 -35.82 -17.57 67.36
CA ASN A 576 -34.50 -16.94 67.57
C ASN A 576 -33.65 -16.71 66.29
N GLY A 577 -34.23 -16.81 65.10
CA GLY A 577 -33.55 -16.49 63.84
C GLY A 577 -33.56 -15.00 63.49
N THR A 578 -32.70 -14.62 62.55
CA THR A 578 -32.63 -13.28 61.96
C THR A 578 -32.57 -13.39 60.44
N GLY A 579 -33.44 -12.65 59.73
CA GLY A 579 -33.47 -12.64 58.26
C GLY A 579 -32.24 -11.95 57.65
N VAL A 580 -31.98 -10.71 58.05
CA VAL A 580 -30.78 -9.96 57.64
C VAL A 580 -30.14 -9.37 58.89
N PHE A 581 -28.85 -9.62 59.08
CA PHE A 581 -28.08 -9.08 60.19
C PHE A 581 -26.76 -8.49 59.70
N GLY A 582 -26.37 -7.33 60.24
CA GLY A 582 -25.14 -6.64 59.83
C GLY A 582 -24.47 -5.92 61.00
N GLY A 583 -23.13 -5.87 60.97
CA GLY A 583 -22.33 -5.01 61.84
C GLY A 583 -22.28 -3.56 61.32
N SER A 584 -22.11 -2.61 62.24
CA SER A 584 -21.98 -1.16 61.98
C SER A 584 -20.74 -0.79 61.19
#